data_AF-A0A351KYG9-F1
#
_entry.id   AF-A0A351KYG9-F1
#
_cell.length_a   1.000
_cell.length_b   1.000
_cell.length_c   1.000
_cell.angle_alpha   90.00
_cell.angle_beta   90.00
_cell.angle_gamma   90.00
#
_symmetry.space_group_name_H-M   'P 1'
#
loop_
_entity.id
_entity.type
_entity.pdbx_description
1 polymer ?
#
loop_
_entity_poly.entity_id
_entity_poly.type
_entity_poly.pdbx_seq_one_letter_code
_entity_poly.pdbx_strand_id
1 'polypeptide(L)' 'MSKRVNLTLPDAVFDALERWADAEGRPTANLAAFIVETAVKQAEAQNKIPPPPQKKTEGR' A
#
# COMPACT_ATOMS: atom_id res chain seq x y z
N MET A 1 0.75 -9.11 11.17
CA MET A 1 0.52 -7.84 11.89
C MET A 1 0.29 -6.74 10.87
N SER A 2 -0.86 -6.07 10.90
CA SER A 2 -1.14 -4.92 10.04
C SER A 2 -0.79 -3.61 10.77
N LYS A 3 -0.35 -2.60 10.02
CA LYS A 3 -0.11 -1.24 10.52
C LYS A 3 -1.06 -0.29 9.81
N ARG A 4 -1.68 0.63 10.53
CA ARG A 4 -2.57 1.65 9.96
C ARG A 4 -1.75 2.89 9.62
N VAL A 5 -1.95 3.40 8.41
CA VAL A 5 -1.41 4.68 7.94
C VAL A 5 -2.57 5.56 7.47
N ASN A 6 -2.43 6.88 7.57
CA ASN A 6 -3.37 7.84 6.99
C ASN A 6 -2.71 8.45 5.76
N LEU A 7 -3.42 8.46 4.64
CA LEU A 7 -2.96 8.99 3.35
C LEU A 7 -3.82 10.21 3.00
N THR A 8 -3.19 11.27 2.52
CA THR A 8 -3.89 12.40 1.91
C THR A 8 -3.78 12.27 0.40
N LEU A 9 -4.91 12.24 -0.30
CA LEU A 9 -4.99 12.06 -1.74
C LEU A 9 -5.65 13.29 -2.37
N PRO A 10 -5.26 13.68 -3.60
CA PRO A 10 -6.03 14.65 -4.37
C PRO A 10 -7.46 14.14 -4.63
N ASP A 11 -8.44 15.03 -4.62
CA ASP A 11 -9.86 14.70 -4.80
C ASP A 11 -10.10 13.82 -6.04
N ALA A 12 -9.54 14.21 -7.19
CA ALA A 12 -9.68 13.45 -8.44
C ALA A 12 -9.18 11.99 -8.36
N VAL A 13 -8.16 11.73 -7.53
CA VAL A 13 -7.65 10.37 -7.29
C VAL A 13 -8.59 9.60 -6.38
N PHE A 14 -9.10 10.25 -5.33
CA PHE A 14 -10.05 9.63 -4.43
C PHE A 14 -11.36 9.27 -5.15
N ASP A 15 -11.90 10.16 -5.98
CA ASP A 15 -13.13 9.92 -6.75
C ASP A 15 -12.99 8.76 -7.74
N ALA A 16 -11.80 8.60 -8.35
CA ALA A 16 -11.52 7.46 -9.21
C ALA A 16 -11.42 6.16 -8.41
N LEU A 17 -10.80 6.22 -7.24
CA LEU A 17 -10.65 5.08 -6.33
C LEU A 17 -12.00 4.61 -5.78
N GLU A 18 -12.87 5.54 -5.37
CA GLU A 18 -14.20 5.24 -4.86
C GLU A 18 -15.07 4.56 -5.92
N ARG A 19 -15.14 5.12 -7.14
CA ARG A 19 -15.85 4.52 -8.27
C ARG A 19 -15.36 3.10 -8.59
N TRP A 20 -14.06 2.87 -8.50
CA TRP A 20 -13.49 1.54 -8.72
C TRP A 20 -13.87 0.58 -7.59
N ALA A 21 -13.81 1.02 -6.33
CA ALA A 21 -14.19 0.22 -5.19
C ALA A 21 -15.67 -0.20 -5.23
N ASP A 22 -16.55 0.74 -5.59
CA ASP A 22 -17.97 0.53 -5.78
C ASP A 22 -18.25 -0.49 -6.88
N ALA A 23 -17.55 -0.38 -8.02
CA ALA A 23 -17.69 -1.33 -9.13
C ALA A 23 -17.31 -2.78 -8.75
N GLU A 24 -16.40 -2.95 -7.78
CA GLU A 24 -15.99 -4.25 -7.25
C GLU A 24 -16.79 -4.69 -6.01
N GLY A 25 -17.70 -3.84 -5.51
CA GLY A 25 -18.50 -4.13 -4.32
C GLY A 25 -17.67 -4.25 -3.04
N ARG A 26 -16.56 -3.51 -2.93
CA ARG A 26 -15.68 -3.54 -1.75
C ARG A 26 -15.44 -2.14 -1.16
N PRO A 27 -15.09 -2.03 0.14
CA PRO A 27 -14.75 -0.74 0.73
C PRO A 27 -13.53 -0.09 0.07
N THR A 28 -13.59 1.23 -0.15
CA THR A 28 -12.51 2.05 -0.74
C THR A 28 -11.17 1.85 -0.01
N ALA A 29 -11.20 1.75 1.32
CA ALA A 29 -10.00 1.51 2.13
C ALA A 29 -9.34 0.15 1.85
N ASN A 30 -10.12 -0.89 1.56
CA ASN A 30 -9.60 -2.22 1.24
C ASN A 30 -8.98 -2.24 -0.17
N LEU A 31 -9.62 -1.59 -1.14
CA LEU A 31 -9.05 -1.38 -2.47
C LEU A 31 -7.73 -0.60 -2.36
N ALA A 32 -7.70 0.50 -1.61
CA ALA A 32 -6.51 1.30 -1.39
C ALA A 32 -5.36 0.46 -0.81
N ALA A 33 -5.63 -0.32 0.24
CA ALA A 33 -4.64 -1.19 0.86
C ALA A 33 -4.07 -2.21 -0.13
N PHE A 34 -4.94 -2.83 -0.93
CA PHE A 34 -4.54 -3.79 -1.97
C PHE A 34 -3.66 -3.15 -3.05
N ILE A 35 -4.01 -1.95 -3.53
CA ILE A 35 -3.22 -1.22 -4.54
C ILE A 35 -1.84 -0.88 -3.98
N VAL A 36 -1.78 -0.36 -2.75
CA VAL A 36 -0.51 0.00 -2.10
C VAL A 36 0.36 -1.25 -1.93
N GLU A 37 -0.19 -2.36 -1.45
CA GLU A 37 0.54 -3.62 -1.32
C GLU A 37 1.10 -4.11 -2.67
N THR A 38 0.27 -4.07 -3.71
CA THR A 38 0.66 -4.49 -5.06
C THR A 38 1.77 -3.61 -5.61
N ALA A 39 1.67 -2.29 -5.45
CA ALA A 39 2.68 -1.33 -5.90
C ALA A 39 4.02 -1.53 -5.17
N VAL A 40 3.99 -1.79 -3.86
CA VAL A 40 5.20 -2.09 -3.07
C VAL A 40 5.86 -3.38 -3.57
N LYS A 41 5.11 -4.47 -3.77
CA LYS A 41 5.67 -5.73 -4.30
C LYS A 41 6.31 -5.56 -5.67
N GLN A 42 5.68 -4.78 -6.55
CA GLN A 42 6.25 -4.46 -7.87
C GLN A 42 7.54 -3.64 -7.76
N ALA A 43 7.59 -2.67 -6.83
CA ALA A 43 8.78 -1.88 -6.59
C ALA A 43 9.93 -2.70 -5.97
N GLU A 44 9.63 -3.65 -5.09
CA GLU A 44 10.61 -4.63 -4.58
C GLU A 44 11.17 -5.51 -5.71
N ALA A 45 10.30 -6.06 -6.55
CA ALA A 45 10.71 -6.88 -7.70
C ALA A 45 11.59 -6.09 -8.70
N GLN A 46 11.41 -4.78 -8.78
CA GLN A 46 12.19 -3.87 -9.64
C GLN A 46 13.45 -3.31 -8.95
N ASN A 47 13.79 -3.77 -7.73
CA ASN A 47 14.90 -3.24 -6.92
C ASN A 47 14.83 -1.72 -6.68
N LYS A 48 13.62 -1.13 -6.66
CA LYS A 48 13.40 0.30 -6.39
C LYS A 48 13.39 0.63 -4.90
N ILE A 49 12.98 -0.34 -4.07
CA ILE A 49 12.96 -0.20 -2.62
C ILE A 49 14.28 -0.78 -2.09
N PRO A 50 15.05 -0.02 -1.30
CA PRO A 50 16.27 -0.54 -0.70
C PRO A 50 15.93 -1.75 0.20
N PRO A 51 16.80 -2.77 0.26
CA PRO A 51 16.56 -3.93 1.10
C PRO A 51 16.35 -3.49 2.55
N PRO A 52 15.52 -4.21 3.32
CA PRO A 52 15.29 -3.85 4.71
C PRO A 52 16.64 -3.75 5.43
N PRO A 53 16.85 -2.73 6.28
CA PRO A 53 18.07 -2.64 7.06
C PRO A 53 18.24 -3.96 7.80
N GLN A 54 19.38 -4.62 7.61
CA GLN A 54 19.71 -5.85 8.31
C GLN A 54 19.48 -5.59 9.79
N LYS A 55 18.46 -6.21 10.37
CA LYS A 55 18.30 -6.21 11.82
C LYS A 55 19.57 -6.84 12.35
N LYS A 56 20.47 -6.04 12.92
CA LYS A 56 21.50 -6.55 13.82
C LYS A 56 20.73 -7.32 14.88
N THR A 57 20.76 -8.63 14.79
CA THR A 57 20.43 -9.51 15.90
C THR A 57 21.47 -9.20 16.96
N GLU A 58 21.12 -8.26 17.83
CA GLU A 58 21.87 -7.97 19.04
C GLU A 58 21.72 -9.22 19.91
N GLY A 59 22.75 -10.05 19.89
CA GLY A 59 22.84 -11.24 20.73
C GLY A 59 22.78 -10.83 22.19
N ARG A 60 21.97 -11.56 22.96
CA ARG A 60 22.01 -11.58 24.42
C ARG A 60 22.13 -13.02 24.88
#